data_AF-A0A936SW40-F1
#
_entry.id   AF-A0A936SW40-F1
#
_cell.length_a   1.000
_cell.length_b   1.000
_cell.length_c   1.000
_cell.angle_alpha   90.00
_cell.angle_beta   90.00
_cell.angle_gamma   90.00
#
_symmetry.space_group_name_H-M   'P 1'
#
loop_
_entity.id
_entity.type
_entity.pdbx_description
1 polymer ?
#
loop_
_entity_poly.entity_id
_entity_poly.type
_entity_poly.pdbx_seq_one_letter_code
_entity_poly.pdbx_strand_id
1 'polypeptide(L)'
;MATGSDKAKKARKLLEEFGIDIDHPANGVFLPATKGSPNPNGSIVHKILGNNKEYYRKVENYLGKSTSHADALQRLRRIGETLKDGTFFHAIS
;
A
#
# COMPACT_ATOMS: atom_id res chain seq x y z
N MET A 1 7.99 15.78 5.89
CA MET A 1 7.74 15.21 4.55
C MET A 1 8.53 13.92 4.44
N ALA A 2 7.88 12.79 4.18
CA ALA A 2 8.57 11.51 4.04
C ALA A 2 9.36 11.53 2.72
N THR A 3 10.64 11.88 2.82
CA THR A 3 11.64 11.74 1.76
C THR A 3 11.48 10.34 1.19
N GLY A 4 11.10 10.27 -0.09
CA GLY A 4 10.79 9.02 -0.76
C GLY A 4 11.97 8.08 -0.64
N SER A 5 11.84 7.08 0.24
CA SER A 5 12.80 6.00 0.30
C SER A 5 12.86 5.37 -1.08
N ASP A 6 14.05 5.09 -1.61
CA ASP A 6 14.25 4.37 -2.89
C ASP A 6 13.34 3.13 -3.02
N LYS A 7 12.96 2.55 -1.89
CA LYS A 7 12.05 1.40 -1.73
C LYS A 7 10.64 1.61 -2.30
N ALA A 8 10.17 2.84 -2.46
CA ALA A 8 8.84 3.14 -3.01
C ALA A 8 8.89 3.65 -4.46
N LYS A 9 10.09 3.77 -5.05
CA LYS A 9 10.30 4.41 -6.35
C LYS A 9 9.55 3.71 -7.47
N LYS A 10 9.55 2.37 -7.48
CA LYS A 10 8.88 1.58 -8.52
C LYS A 10 7.36 1.63 -8.36
N ALA A 11 6.84 1.57 -7.14
CA ALA A 11 5.41 1.74 -6.88
C ALA A 11 4.92 3.12 -7.35
N ARG A 12 5.70 4.20 -7.10
CA ARG A 12 5.38 5.55 -7.61
C ARG A 12 5.35 5.62 -9.13
N LYS A 13 6.35 5.04 -9.79
CA LYS A 13 6.40 4.97 -11.26
C LYS A 13 5.17 4.25 -11.84
N LEU A 14 4.74 3.16 -11.21
CA LEU A 14 3.53 2.44 -11.63
C LEU A 14 2.26 3.30 -11.47
N LEU A 15 2.14 4.07 -10.38
CA LEU A 15 1.03 5.02 -10.21
C LEU A 15 1.00 6.05 -11.34
N GLU A 16 2.16 6.66 -11.64
CA GLU A 16 2.32 7.63 -12.74
C GLU A 16 1.97 7.01 -14.11
N GLU A 17 2.43 5.78 -14.38
CA GLU A 17 2.12 5.04 -15.63
C GLU A 17 0.61 4.81 -15.82
N PHE A 18 -0.12 4.60 -14.72
CA PHE A 18 -1.58 4.48 -14.77
C PHE A 18 -2.32 5.82 -14.66
N GLY A 19 -1.61 6.95 -14.51
CA GLY A 19 -2.22 8.28 -14.33
C GLY A 19 -2.88 8.48 -12.96
N ILE A 20 -2.43 7.74 -11.94
CA ILE A 20 -2.93 7.82 -10.57
C ILE A 20 -2.06 8.79 -9.77
N ASP A 21 -2.69 9.83 -9.23
CA ASP A 21 -2.03 10.76 -8.32
C ASP A 21 -1.57 10.04 -7.04
N ILE A 22 -0.40 10.38 -6.51
CA ILE A 22 0.10 9.80 -5.26
C ILE A 22 -0.81 10.11 -4.06
N ASP A 23 -1.51 11.24 -4.11
CA ASP A 23 -2.49 11.69 -3.11
C ASP A 23 -3.91 11.20 -3.43
N HIS A 24 -4.08 10.35 -4.46
CA HIS A 24 -5.38 9.78 -4.81
C HIS A 24 -5.95 8.97 -3.62
N PRO A 25 -7.24 9.11 -3.29
CA PRO A 25 -7.84 8.47 -2.11
C PRO A 25 -7.74 6.94 -2.13
N ALA A 26 -7.65 6.32 -3.32
CA ALA A 26 -7.42 4.88 -3.44
C ALA A 26 -6.02 4.43 -2.97
N ASN A 27 -5.03 5.32 -2.99
CA ASN A 27 -3.66 5.07 -2.51
C ASN A 27 -3.52 5.34 -1.00
N GLY A 28 -4.45 6.10 -0.41
CA GLY A 28 -4.45 6.44 1.02
C GLY A 28 -5.16 5.38 1.87
N VAL A 29 -4.49 4.90 2.92
CA VAL A 29 -5.09 4.03 3.94
C VAL A 29 -4.75 4.54 5.34
N PHE A 30 -5.79 4.74 6.17
CA PHE A 30 -5.58 5.08 7.57
C PHE A 30 -5.22 3.82 8.35
N LEU A 31 -4.07 3.85 9.02
CA LEU A 31 -3.54 2.75 9.82
C LEU A 31 -3.12 3.25 11.20
N PRO A 32 -3.21 2.41 12.25
CA PRO A 32 -2.69 2.75 13.57
C PRO A 32 -1.21 3.13 13.49
N ALA A 33 -0.85 4.28 14.05
CA ALA A 33 0.53 4.79 13.95
C ALA A 33 1.53 3.89 14.69
N THR A 34 1.15 3.38 15.86
CA THR A 34 1.99 2.55 16.74
C THR A 34 1.21 1.36 17.31
N LYS A 35 1.91 0.39 17.91
CA LYS A 35 1.28 -0.77 18.58
C LYS A 35 0.40 -0.39 19.79
N GLY A 36 0.63 0.77 20.39
CA GLY A 36 -0.19 1.29 21.48
C GLY A 36 -1.42 2.09 21.02
N SER A 37 -1.56 2.31 19.71
CA SER A 37 -2.76 2.97 19.16
C SER A 37 -3.95 1.98 19.18
N PRO A 38 -5.19 2.45 19.41
CA PRO A 38 -6.37 1.60 19.32
C PRO A 38 -6.42 0.87 17.97
N ASN A 39 -6.50 -0.45 18.03
CA ASN A 39 -6.50 -1.31 16.85
C ASN A 39 -7.53 -2.45 16.98
N PRO A 40 -8.84 -2.13 17.13
CA PRO A 40 -9.87 -3.13 17.36
C PRO A 40 -10.03 -4.11 16.20
N ASN A 41 -9.66 -3.70 14.99
CA ASN A 41 -9.82 -4.47 13.75
C ASN A 41 -8.56 -5.26 13.36
N GLY A 42 -7.49 -5.22 14.18
CA GLY A 42 -6.26 -5.93 13.87
C GLY A 42 -5.48 -5.40 12.66
N SER A 43 -5.68 -4.13 12.29
CA SER A 43 -4.98 -3.48 11.18
C SER A 43 -3.45 -3.55 11.33
N ILE A 44 -2.76 -3.49 10.21
CA ILE A 44 -1.31 -3.38 10.20
C ILE A 44 -0.88 -2.02 10.76
N VAL A 45 0.10 -2.01 11.67
CA VAL A 45 0.64 -0.78 12.27
C VAL A 45 1.54 -0.05 11.28
N HIS A 46 1.26 1.21 10.97
CA HIS A 46 1.98 2.00 9.97
C HIS A 46 3.50 2.00 10.17
N LYS A 47 3.97 2.15 11.43
CA LYS A 47 5.40 2.17 11.76
C LYS A 47 6.17 0.91 11.31
N ILE A 48 5.49 -0.23 11.16
CA ILE A 48 6.15 -1.47 10.71
C ILE A 48 6.34 -1.50 9.19
N LEU A 49 5.54 -0.76 8.43
CA LEU A 49 5.53 -0.78 6.96
C LEU A 49 6.68 0.03 6.37
N GLY A 50 7.00 1.19 6.96
CA GLY A 50 7.94 2.16 6.38
C GLY A 50 9.32 1.58 6.02
N ASN A 51 9.77 0.54 6.73
CA ASN A 51 11.04 -0.15 6.47
C ASN A 51 10.90 -1.60 5.99
N ASN A 52 9.68 -2.11 5.82
CA ASN A 52 9.45 -3.49 5.47
C ASN A 52 9.66 -3.71 3.96
N LYS A 53 10.75 -4.40 3.59
CA LYS A 53 11.07 -4.72 2.19
C LYS A 53 10.02 -5.60 1.52
N GLU A 54 9.43 -6.54 2.27
CA GLU A 54 8.40 -7.44 1.76
C GLU A 54 7.13 -6.68 1.40
N TYR A 55 6.76 -5.69 2.22
CA TYR A 55 5.63 -4.80 1.92
C TYR A 55 5.79 -4.13 0.55
N TYR A 56 6.92 -3.43 0.33
CA TYR A 56 7.17 -2.75 -0.95
C TYR A 56 7.19 -3.74 -2.12
N ARG A 57 7.84 -4.89 -1.96
CA ARG A 57 7.88 -5.93 -3.01
C ARG A 57 6.49 -6.45 -3.36
N LYS A 58 5.63 -6.72 -2.36
CA LYS A 58 4.26 -7.18 -2.59
C LYS A 58 3.41 -6.11 -3.28
N VAL A 59 3.52 -4.85 -2.85
CA VAL A 59 2.85 -3.72 -3.51
C VAL A 59 3.28 -3.61 -4.98
N GLU A 60 4.59 -3.61 -5.24
CA GLU A 60 5.14 -3.51 -6.60
C GLU A 60 4.72 -4.68 -7.49
N ASN A 61 4.77 -5.91 -6.97
CA ASN A 61 4.35 -7.09 -7.72
C ASN A 61 2.85 -7.09 -8.01
N TYR A 62 2.03 -6.71 -7.03
CA TYR A 62 0.59 -6.74 -7.17
C TYR A 62 0.07 -5.62 -8.08
N LEU A 63 0.64 -4.41 -7.94
CA LEU A 63 0.31 -3.27 -8.78
C LEU A 63 0.93 -3.39 -10.19
N GLY A 64 2.11 -4.01 -10.33
CA GLY A 64 2.75 -4.26 -11.62
C GLY A 64 2.02 -5.26 -12.50
N LYS A 65 1.07 -6.04 -11.94
CA LYS A 65 0.15 -6.90 -12.69
C LYS A 65 -1.06 -6.16 -13.25
N SER A 66 -1.18 -4.85 -13.02
CA SER A 66 -2.33 -4.07 -13.49
C SER A 66 -2.28 -3.91 -15.01
N THR A 67 -3.43 -4.02 -15.68
CA THR A 67 -3.52 -3.87 -17.15
C THR A 67 -4.20 -2.58 -17.59
N SER A 68 -4.78 -1.83 -16.65
CA SER A 68 -5.48 -0.58 -16.90
C SER A 68 -5.53 0.30 -15.66
N HIS A 69 -5.86 1.58 -15.84
CA HIS A 69 -6.10 2.51 -14.74
C HIS A 69 -7.17 1.99 -13.75
N ALA A 70 -8.27 1.43 -14.25
CA ALA A 70 -9.33 0.89 -13.41
C ALA A 70 -8.90 -0.35 -12.61
N ASP A 71 -8.08 -1.21 -13.19
CA ASP A 71 -7.50 -2.37 -12.50
C ASP A 71 -6.50 -1.94 -11.42
N ALA A 72 -5.63 -0.97 -11.73
CA ALA A 72 -4.69 -0.39 -10.78
C ALA A 72 -5.42 0.21 -9.56
N LEU A 73 -6.51 0.96 -9.78
CA LEU A 73 -7.35 1.50 -8.70
C LEU A 73 -7.97 0.39 -7.83
N GLN A 74 -8.49 -0.68 -8.44
CA GLN A 74 -9.04 -1.81 -7.69
C GLN A 74 -7.97 -2.50 -6.84
N ARG A 75 -6.77 -2.67 -7.38
CA ARG A 75 -5.64 -3.26 -6.66
C ARG A 75 -5.16 -2.40 -5.51
N LEU A 76 -5.12 -1.07 -5.67
CA LEU A 76 -4.81 -0.14 -4.58
C LEU A 76 -5.84 -0.22 -3.46
N ARG A 77 -7.14 -0.25 -3.81
CA ARG A 77 -8.22 -0.45 -2.82
C ARG A 77 -8.04 -1.76 -2.08
N ARG A 78 -7.75 -2.85 -2.79
CA ARG A 78 -7.51 -4.17 -2.20
C ARG A 78 -6.29 -4.19 -1.27
N ILE A 79 -5.21 -3.52 -1.62
CA ILE A 79 -4.06 -3.31 -0.72
C ILE A 79 -4.53 -2.58 0.55
N GLY A 80 -5.27 -1.48 0.42
CA GLY A 80 -5.78 -0.71 1.55
C GLY A 80 -6.70 -1.52 2.47
N GLU A 81 -7.60 -2.32 1.92
CA GLU A 81 -8.48 -3.23 2.67
C GLU A 81 -7.64 -4.24 3.44
N THR A 82 -6.73 -4.93 2.76
CA THR A 82 -5.92 -5.99 3.37
C THR A 82 -4.95 -5.47 4.45
N LEU A 83 -4.59 -4.19 4.39
CA LEU A 83 -3.85 -3.52 5.47
C LEU A 83 -4.74 -3.19 6.67
N LYS A 84 -6.00 -2.79 6.43
CA LYS A 84 -6.97 -2.47 7.49
C LYS A 84 -7.44 -3.69 8.25
N ASP A 85 -7.57 -4.83 7.61
CA ASP A 85 -7.99 -6.10 8.24
C ASP A 85 -6.80 -6.97 8.69
N GLY A 86 -5.56 -6.49 8.50
CA GLY A 86 -4.35 -7.16 8.99
C GLY A 86 -3.87 -8.33 8.13
N THR A 87 -4.52 -8.59 7.00
CA THR A 87 -4.29 -9.80 6.18
C THR A 87 -3.27 -9.62 5.05
N PHE A 88 -2.78 -8.40 4.80
CA PHE A 88 -1.94 -8.03 3.64
C PHE A 88 -0.85 -9.04 3.26
N PHE A 89 -0.05 -9.52 4.22
CA PHE A 89 1.05 -10.44 3.92
C PHE A 89 0.59 -11.83 3.47
N HIS A 90 -0.64 -12.23 3.78
CA HIS A 90 -1.24 -13.51 3.40
C HIS A 90 -2.15 -13.36 2.17
N ALA A 91 -2.84 -12.23 2.03
CA ALA A 91 -3.86 -12.00 1.00
C ALA A 91 -3.30 -11.48 -0.34
N ILE A 92 -2.11 -10.87 -0.35
CA ILE A 92 -1.49 -10.25 -1.54
C ILE A 92 -0.23 -11.02 -1.96
N SER A 93 -0.15 -11.42 -3.24
CA SER A 93 0.96 -12.21 -3.82
C SER A 93 1.52 -11.67 -5.14
#